data_AF-A0A7X4DSH5-F1
#
_entry.id   AF-A0A7X4DSH5-F1
#
_cell.length_a   1.000
_cell.length_b   1.000
_cell.length_c   1.000
_cell.angle_alpha   90.00
_cell.angle_beta   90.00
_cell.angle_gamma   90.00
#
_symmetry.space_group_name_H-M   'P 1'
#
loop_
_entity.id
_entity.type
_entity.pdbx_description
1 polymer ?
#
loop_
_entity_poly.entity_id
_entity_poly.type
_entity_poly.pdbx_seq_one_letter_code
_entity_poly.pdbx_strand_id
1 'polypeptide(L)'
;MRLFSRWHLEPSRLDQGRESRAVSDFQQFKRLSVRPLGHVRQAIRKGVYCGQTAGLAPGKQQCNVAILPLDCAMDFFTYCFRNPRPCPLVHVSDAGDPIMRPLGHDIDIRTDIPQFNIYRDGRLIETVSDISDHWRDDLVSFALGCSFSFEDALLSRGFRLRHIERGRTVPMYRTNVQTRRAGAFWGPTVVSMRPFSPDDIDDVCEITGRYPYAHGEPIHIGNPERIGIENLEKPDWGDLPDVQDGELPAFWACGVTPQVALRNARPSLCITHAPGRMLICDLPNTGPDDNGSPVRDSSHGS
;
A
#
# COMPACT_ATOMS: atom_id res chain seq x y z
N MET A 1 -0.19 3.60 29.59
CA MET A 1 0.63 4.66 30.20
C MET A 1 1.97 4.66 29.46
N ARG A 2 2.25 5.77 28.76
CA ARG A 2 3.37 6.07 27.82
C ARG A 2 4.57 5.12 27.76
N LEU A 3 4.96 4.70 26.55
CA LEU A 3 6.36 4.48 26.14
C LEU A 3 6.52 4.80 24.62
N PHE A 4 6.54 6.10 24.30
CA PHE A 4 7.21 6.63 23.11
C PHE A 4 8.63 7.04 23.55
N SER A 5 9.67 6.45 22.97
CA SER A 5 11.06 6.93 23.06
C SER A 5 11.42 7.57 21.72
N ARG A 6 11.16 8.88 21.57
CA ARG A 6 12.13 9.99 21.67
C ARG A 6 13.26 9.94 20.63
N TRP A 7 12.99 10.55 19.48
CA TRP A 7 13.97 11.42 18.82
C TRP A 7 13.93 12.76 19.58
N HIS A 8 15.07 13.22 20.09
CA HIS A 8 15.18 14.49 20.80
C HIS A 8 15.06 15.67 19.83
N LEU A 9 13.89 16.30 19.82
CA LEU A 9 13.70 17.69 19.42
C LEU A 9 12.94 18.37 20.57
N GLU A 10 13.42 19.53 21.00
CA GLU A 10 12.75 20.35 22.02
C GLU A 10 11.30 20.66 21.61
N PRO A 11 10.34 20.74 22.56
CA PRO A 11 8.95 20.98 22.24
C PRO A 11 8.76 22.45 21.85
N SER A 12 8.84 22.70 20.54
CA SER A 12 8.38 23.96 19.94
C SER A 12 6.88 23.90 19.67
N ARG A 13 6.24 25.06 19.48
CA ARG A 13 4.79 25.27 19.25
C ARG A 13 4.14 24.43 18.12
N LEU A 14 4.88 23.57 17.43
CA LEU A 14 4.43 22.66 16.36
C LEU A 14 3.57 21.48 16.86
N ASP A 15 3.63 21.12 18.15
CA ASP A 15 3.01 19.88 18.66
C ASP A 15 1.47 19.97 18.79
N GLN A 16 0.94 21.14 19.16
CA GLN A 16 -0.52 21.34 19.30
C GLN A 16 -1.28 21.30 17.96
N GLY A 17 -0.66 21.77 16.88
CA GLY A 17 -1.24 21.72 15.53
C GLY A 17 -1.33 20.31 14.96
N ARG A 18 -0.38 19.44 15.33
CA ARG A 18 -0.33 18.04 14.89
C ARG A 18 -1.34 17.18 15.64
N GLU A 19 -1.47 17.39 16.95
CA GLU A 19 -2.40 16.66 17.81
C GLU A 19 -3.87 17.05 17.50
N SER A 20 -4.16 18.34 17.30
CA SER A 20 -5.49 18.82 16.88
C SER A 20 -5.91 18.31 15.50
N ARG A 21 -4.98 18.25 14.53
CA ARG A 21 -5.24 17.65 13.21
C ARG A 21 -5.49 16.15 13.30
N ALA A 22 -4.72 15.41 14.12
CA ALA A 22 -4.92 13.98 14.32
C ALA A 22 -6.29 13.66 14.95
N VAL A 23 -6.74 14.45 15.94
CA VAL A 23 -8.08 14.33 16.53
C VAL A 23 -9.16 14.63 15.51
N SER A 24 -8.97 15.66 14.67
CA SER A 24 -9.89 16.00 13.58
C SER A 24 -9.98 14.87 12.55
N ASP A 25 -8.85 14.33 12.11
CA ASP A 25 -8.78 13.23 11.14
C ASP A 25 -9.47 11.97 11.68
N PHE A 26 -9.32 11.64 12.97
CA PHE A 26 -10.00 10.48 13.55
C PHE A 26 -11.53 10.65 13.62
N GLN A 27 -12.00 11.85 13.96
CA GLN A 27 -13.44 12.15 13.95
C GLN A 27 -14.00 12.11 12.53
N GLN A 28 -13.27 12.65 11.56
CA GLN A 28 -13.66 12.58 10.16
C GLN A 28 -13.63 11.15 9.63
N PHE A 29 -12.62 10.34 10.00
CA PHE A 29 -12.54 8.93 9.61
C PHE A 29 -13.82 8.19 10.01
N LYS A 30 -14.25 8.31 11.28
CA LYS A 30 -15.51 7.69 11.75
C LYS A 30 -16.74 8.16 10.97
N ARG A 31 -16.75 9.42 10.54
CA ARG A 31 -17.86 9.96 9.73
C ARG A 31 -17.81 9.44 8.29
N LEU A 32 -16.63 9.27 7.71
CA LEU A 32 -16.43 8.85 6.33
C LEU A 32 -16.52 7.34 6.15
N SER A 33 -16.17 6.54 7.17
CA SER A 33 -16.19 5.07 7.11
C SER A 33 -17.57 4.48 6.84
N VAL A 34 -18.64 5.24 7.11
CA VAL A 34 -20.04 4.87 6.84
C VAL A 34 -20.64 5.61 5.64
N ARG A 35 -19.84 6.35 4.87
CA ARG A 35 -20.29 7.13 3.72
C ARG A 35 -19.96 6.45 2.40
N PRO A 36 -20.75 6.72 1.34
CA PRO A 36 -20.41 6.24 0.00
C PRO A 36 -19.04 6.75 -0.47
N LEU A 37 -18.33 5.95 -1.28
CA LEU A 37 -16.99 6.26 -1.79
C LEU A 37 -16.87 7.68 -2.39
N GLY A 38 -17.84 8.13 -3.18
CA GLY A 38 -17.81 9.47 -3.76
C GLY A 38 -17.71 10.60 -2.72
N HIS A 39 -18.31 10.43 -1.53
CA HIS A 39 -18.17 11.40 -0.44
C HIS A 39 -16.78 11.34 0.20
N VAL A 40 -16.22 10.14 0.33
CA VAL A 40 -14.85 9.94 0.84
C VAL A 40 -13.84 10.59 -0.10
N ARG A 41 -13.92 10.31 -1.40
CA ARG A 41 -13.06 10.91 -2.43
C ARG A 41 -13.20 12.44 -2.45
N GLN A 42 -14.42 12.97 -2.37
CA GLN A 42 -14.63 14.42 -2.33
C GLN A 42 -14.06 15.09 -1.08
N ALA A 43 -14.07 14.42 0.08
CA ALA A 43 -13.44 14.94 1.30
C ALA A 43 -11.91 14.97 1.19
N ILE A 44 -11.33 13.94 0.58
CA ILE A 44 -9.89 13.86 0.27
C ILE A 44 -9.50 14.97 -0.72
N ARG A 45 -10.22 15.05 -1.85
CA ARG A 45 -10.01 16.04 -2.93
C ARG A 45 -10.03 17.48 -2.43
N LYS A 46 -10.87 17.79 -1.45
CA LYS A 46 -10.96 19.13 -0.84
C LYS A 46 -9.90 19.39 0.23
N GLY A 47 -9.01 18.44 0.51
CA GLY A 47 -8.05 18.49 1.62
C GLY A 47 -8.69 18.45 3.00
N VAL A 48 -10.00 18.17 3.09
CA VAL A 48 -10.73 18.11 4.37
C VAL A 48 -10.25 16.91 5.16
N TYR A 49 -10.02 15.79 4.48
CA TYR A 49 -9.52 14.55 5.06
C TYR A 49 -8.12 14.20 4.56
N CYS A 50 -7.14 14.20 5.45
CA CYS A 50 -5.75 13.83 5.16
C CYS A 50 -5.34 12.55 5.93
N GLY A 51 -6.34 11.77 6.36
CA GLY A 51 -6.25 10.62 7.27
C GLY A 51 -6.06 9.25 6.59
N GLN A 52 -6.01 8.19 7.39
CA GLN A 52 -5.71 6.82 6.93
C GLN A 52 -6.86 6.23 6.13
N THR A 53 -6.56 5.55 5.03
CA THR A 53 -7.63 5.01 4.16
C THR A 53 -8.03 3.58 4.47
N ALA A 54 -7.26 2.86 5.29
CA ALA A 54 -7.63 1.53 5.76
C ALA A 54 -8.97 1.56 6.51
N GLY A 55 -9.93 0.74 6.08
CA GLY A 55 -11.29 0.71 6.63
C GLY A 55 -12.25 1.76 6.05
N LEU A 56 -11.80 2.62 5.13
CA LEU A 56 -12.69 3.45 4.31
C LEU A 56 -13.13 2.69 3.06
N ALA A 57 -14.39 2.90 2.65
CA ALA A 57 -15.01 2.26 1.49
C ALA A 57 -14.76 0.74 1.40
N PRO A 58 -15.30 -0.06 2.34
CA PRO A 58 -15.12 -1.51 2.35
C PRO A 58 -15.46 -2.17 1.00
N GLY A 59 -14.69 -3.18 0.61
CA GLY A 59 -14.85 -3.90 -0.67
C GLY A 59 -14.27 -3.19 -1.90
N LYS A 60 -13.70 -1.98 -1.73
CA LYS A 60 -13.06 -1.25 -2.83
C LYS A 60 -11.55 -1.44 -2.85
N GLN A 61 -10.99 -1.54 -4.05
CA GLN A 61 -9.55 -1.64 -4.25
C GLN A 61 -8.87 -0.37 -3.77
N GLN A 62 -7.82 -0.54 -2.97
CA GLN A 62 -6.91 0.54 -2.63
C GLN A 62 -5.55 0.31 -3.30
N CYS A 63 -4.99 1.37 -3.87
CA CYS A 63 -3.73 1.31 -4.59
C CYS A 63 -2.67 2.18 -3.91
N ASN A 64 -1.47 1.61 -3.80
CA ASN A 64 -0.25 2.38 -3.66
C ASN A 64 -0.02 3.15 -4.97
N VAL A 65 0.53 4.35 -4.87
CA VAL A 65 0.83 5.20 -6.04
C VAL A 65 2.30 5.57 -6.06
N ALA A 66 2.89 5.49 -7.26
CA ALA A 66 4.17 6.10 -7.63
C ALA A 66 3.98 6.88 -8.94
N ILE A 67 4.49 8.10 -8.99
CA ILE A 67 4.41 8.99 -10.15
C ILE A 67 5.84 9.39 -10.49
N LEU A 68 6.22 9.17 -11.74
CA LEU A 68 7.59 9.28 -12.22
C LEU A 68 7.64 10.07 -13.54
N PRO A 69 8.73 10.79 -13.82
CA PRO A 69 8.97 11.34 -15.15
C PRO A 69 9.05 10.25 -16.22
N LEU A 70 8.65 10.60 -17.45
CA LEU A 70 8.58 9.67 -18.59
C LEU A 70 9.92 8.99 -18.90
N ASP A 71 11.05 9.67 -18.66
CA ASP A 71 12.40 9.17 -18.91
C ASP A 71 12.75 7.89 -18.12
N CYS A 72 12.12 7.67 -16.98
CA CYS A 72 12.30 6.49 -16.13
C CYS A 72 11.04 5.60 -16.05
N ALA A 73 9.90 6.08 -16.56
CA ALA A 73 8.63 5.36 -16.52
C ALA A 73 8.70 3.99 -17.22
N MET A 74 9.36 3.89 -18.38
CA MET A 74 9.47 2.62 -19.11
C MET A 74 10.30 1.56 -18.36
N ASP A 75 11.37 1.99 -17.69
CA ASP A 75 12.19 1.11 -16.86
C ASP A 75 11.40 0.66 -15.63
N PHE A 76 10.61 1.56 -15.01
CA PHE A 76 9.77 1.21 -13.87
C PHE A 76 8.62 0.28 -14.27
N PHE A 77 7.97 0.50 -15.41
CA PHE A 77 6.98 -0.41 -15.98
C PHE A 77 7.57 -1.80 -16.17
N THR A 78 8.75 -1.89 -16.81
CA THR A 78 9.47 -3.14 -17.02
C THR A 78 9.84 -3.80 -15.69
N TYR A 79 10.22 -3.00 -14.68
CA TYR A 79 10.49 -3.48 -13.33
C TYR A 79 9.25 -4.11 -12.69
N CYS A 80 8.09 -3.44 -12.74
CA CYS A 80 6.84 -3.99 -12.21
C CYS A 80 6.43 -5.26 -12.95
N PHE A 81 6.51 -5.27 -14.28
CA PHE A 81 6.20 -6.43 -15.11
C PHE A 81 7.09 -7.64 -14.80
N ARG A 82 8.39 -7.42 -14.56
CA ARG A 82 9.33 -8.50 -14.18
C ARG A 82 9.15 -9.00 -12.75
N ASN A 83 8.50 -8.21 -11.89
CA ASN A 83 8.33 -8.47 -10.47
C ASN A 83 6.86 -8.30 -10.03
N PRO A 84 5.91 -9.06 -10.61
CA PRO A 84 4.48 -8.80 -10.45
C PRO A 84 3.97 -9.05 -9.03
N ARG A 85 4.59 -9.99 -8.28
CA ARG A 85 4.20 -10.28 -6.89
C ARG A 85 4.47 -9.09 -5.97
N PRO A 86 5.70 -8.52 -5.89
CA PRO A 86 5.93 -7.30 -5.09
C PRO A 86 5.39 -6.02 -5.72
N CYS A 87 5.17 -5.98 -7.03
CA CYS A 87 4.70 -4.81 -7.77
C CYS A 87 3.44 -5.13 -8.59
N PRO A 88 2.31 -5.45 -7.95
CA PRO A 88 1.08 -5.82 -8.65
C PRO A 88 0.53 -4.59 -9.38
N LEU A 89 0.82 -4.47 -10.67
CA LEU A 89 0.45 -3.30 -11.45
C LEU A 89 -1.03 -3.37 -11.83
N VAL A 90 -1.82 -2.41 -11.35
CA VAL A 90 -3.26 -2.32 -11.61
C VAL A 90 -3.53 -1.41 -12.80
N HIS A 91 -2.86 -0.26 -12.86
CA HIS A 91 -3.01 0.68 -13.96
C HIS A 91 -1.78 1.60 -14.10
N VAL A 92 -1.58 2.10 -15.32
CA VAL A 92 -0.57 3.10 -15.69
C VAL A 92 -1.25 4.17 -16.53
N SER A 93 -1.08 5.44 -16.16
CA SER A 93 -1.61 6.56 -16.95
C SER A 93 -0.79 6.78 -18.22
N ASP A 94 -1.38 7.48 -19.19
CA ASP A 94 -0.58 8.16 -20.21
C ASP A 94 0.26 9.28 -19.55
N ALA A 95 1.34 9.68 -20.23
CA ALA A 95 2.19 10.78 -19.74
C ALA A 95 1.39 12.09 -19.72
N GLY A 96 1.43 12.78 -18.59
CA GLY A 96 0.77 14.06 -18.37
C GLY A 96 -0.72 13.96 -18.08
N ASP A 97 -1.39 12.82 -18.30
CA ASP A 97 -2.81 12.65 -18.00
C ASP A 97 -3.02 12.38 -16.49
N PRO A 98 -3.64 13.31 -15.74
CA PRO A 98 -3.89 13.09 -14.32
C PRO A 98 -5.15 12.23 -14.06
N ILE A 99 -5.95 11.92 -15.08
CA ILE A 99 -7.25 11.29 -14.91
C ILE A 99 -7.15 9.76 -15.02
N MET A 100 -7.32 9.06 -13.91
CA MET A 100 -7.15 7.60 -13.82
C MET A 100 -8.44 6.84 -14.14
N ARG A 101 -9.02 7.07 -15.33
CA ARG A 101 -10.36 6.55 -15.71
C ARG A 101 -10.57 5.05 -15.47
N PRO A 102 -9.60 4.16 -15.75
CA PRO A 102 -9.77 2.73 -15.50
C PRO A 102 -9.87 2.36 -14.01
N LEU A 103 -9.41 3.24 -13.11
CA LEU A 103 -9.53 3.06 -11.66
C LEU A 103 -10.82 3.66 -11.10
N GLY A 104 -11.45 4.59 -11.81
CA GLY A 104 -12.71 5.21 -11.42
C GLY A 104 -13.11 6.37 -12.33
N HIS A 105 -14.40 6.65 -12.40
CA HIS A 105 -14.96 7.55 -13.42
C HIS A 105 -14.42 8.99 -13.34
N ASP A 106 -14.15 9.46 -12.12
CA ASP A 106 -13.78 10.85 -11.82
C ASP A 106 -12.47 10.97 -11.03
N ILE A 107 -11.59 9.96 -11.06
CA ILE A 107 -10.35 9.99 -10.28
C ILE A 107 -9.34 10.95 -10.91
N ASP A 108 -8.96 11.97 -10.15
CA ASP A 108 -7.83 12.87 -10.44
C ASP A 108 -6.69 12.56 -9.47
N ILE A 109 -5.60 12.01 -10.01
CA ILE A 109 -4.47 11.54 -9.21
C ILE A 109 -3.78 12.67 -8.44
N ARG A 110 -4.01 13.94 -8.80
CA ARG A 110 -3.35 15.08 -8.17
C ARG A 110 -3.91 15.42 -6.79
N THR A 111 -5.15 15.04 -6.54
CA THR A 111 -5.92 15.46 -5.35
C THR A 111 -6.60 14.32 -4.62
N ASP A 112 -6.77 13.16 -5.26
CA ASP A 112 -7.63 12.08 -4.73
C ASP A 112 -6.88 11.09 -3.82
N ILE A 113 -5.70 11.49 -3.34
CA ILE A 113 -4.94 10.79 -2.29
C ILE A 113 -4.83 11.72 -1.08
N PRO A 114 -5.06 11.24 0.16
CA PRO A 114 -5.08 12.12 1.33
C PRO A 114 -3.78 12.89 1.55
N GLN A 115 -2.63 12.25 1.28
CA GLN A 115 -1.31 12.87 1.35
C GLN A 115 -0.34 12.21 0.37
N PHE A 116 0.51 13.03 -0.23
CA PHE A 116 1.60 12.66 -1.10
C PHE A 116 2.93 13.00 -0.44
N ASN A 117 3.95 12.20 -0.74
CA ASN A 117 5.34 12.50 -0.47
C ASN A 117 6.05 12.80 -1.79
N ILE A 118 6.74 13.93 -1.86
CA ILE A 118 7.51 14.34 -3.04
C ILE A 118 8.99 14.16 -2.76
N TYR A 119 9.65 13.41 -3.63
CA TYR A 119 11.06 13.09 -3.55
C TYR A 119 11.82 13.67 -4.74
N ARG A 120 13.04 14.15 -4.50
CA ARG A 120 14.02 14.52 -5.53
C ARG A 120 15.35 13.84 -5.23
N ASP A 121 15.92 13.15 -6.22
CA ASP A 121 17.18 12.42 -6.10
C ASP A 121 17.20 11.45 -4.89
N GLY A 122 16.04 10.84 -4.61
CA GLY A 122 15.84 9.90 -3.49
C GLY A 122 15.71 10.55 -2.10
N ARG A 123 15.56 11.88 -2.01
CA ARG A 123 15.34 12.61 -0.74
C ARG A 123 13.93 13.16 -0.67
N LEU A 124 13.25 12.96 0.46
CA LEU A 124 11.93 13.57 0.72
C LEU A 124 12.11 15.08 0.85
N ILE A 125 11.39 15.84 0.04
CA ILE A 125 11.43 17.31 0.03
C ILE A 125 10.22 17.87 0.77
N GLU A 126 9.04 17.30 0.55
CA GLU A 126 7.79 17.78 1.14
C GLU A 126 6.71 16.69 1.19
N THR A 127 5.72 16.92 2.05
CA THR A 127 4.50 16.13 2.15
C THR A 127 3.30 17.07 2.01
N VAL A 128 2.48 16.84 0.98
CA VAL A 128 1.37 17.72 0.59
C VAL A 128 0.08 16.91 0.39
N SER A 129 -1.09 17.54 0.41
CA SER A 129 -2.38 16.89 0.11
C SER A 129 -2.84 17.09 -1.34
N ASP A 130 -2.13 17.92 -2.09
CA ASP A 130 -2.43 18.28 -3.48
C ASP A 130 -1.11 18.45 -4.22
N ILE A 131 -0.96 17.82 -5.38
CA ILE A 131 0.23 17.90 -6.22
C ILE A 131 0.00 18.65 -7.54
N SER A 132 -1.11 19.39 -7.67
CA SER A 132 -1.46 20.14 -8.86
C SER A 132 -0.35 21.12 -9.27
N ASP A 133 0.28 21.80 -8.31
CA ASP A 133 1.39 22.73 -8.53
C ASP A 133 2.71 22.02 -8.90
N HIS A 134 2.79 20.70 -8.69
CA HIS A 134 3.95 19.87 -9.04
C HIS A 134 3.72 19.04 -10.32
N TRP A 135 2.52 19.09 -10.88
CA TRP A 135 2.16 18.29 -12.05
C TRP A 135 2.87 18.80 -13.30
N ARG A 136 3.27 17.88 -14.17
CA ARG A 136 3.93 18.18 -15.44
C ARG A 136 3.44 17.21 -16.50
N ASP A 137 3.53 17.62 -17.76
CA ASP A 137 3.04 16.85 -18.91
C ASP A 137 3.87 15.58 -19.20
N ASP A 138 5.01 15.41 -18.52
CA ASP A 138 5.88 14.24 -18.64
C ASP A 138 5.67 13.20 -17.52
N LEU A 139 4.75 13.42 -16.58
CA LEU A 139 4.56 12.52 -15.45
C LEU A 139 3.67 11.33 -15.81
N VAL A 140 4.10 10.14 -15.40
CA VAL A 140 3.37 8.88 -15.55
C VAL A 140 3.01 8.36 -14.17
N SER A 141 1.73 8.05 -13.96
CA SER A 141 1.20 7.52 -12.70
C SER A 141 1.09 5.99 -12.75
N PHE A 142 1.64 5.33 -11.75
CA PHE A 142 1.55 3.89 -11.55
C PHE A 142 0.69 3.60 -10.32
N ALA A 143 -0.43 2.92 -10.52
CA ALA A 143 -1.25 2.38 -9.45
C ALA A 143 -0.89 0.92 -9.22
N LEU A 144 -0.36 0.64 -8.04
CA LEU A 144 0.05 -0.69 -7.60
C LEU A 144 -0.96 -1.19 -6.56
N GLY A 145 -1.44 -2.42 -6.73
CA GLY A 145 -2.35 -3.04 -5.78
C GLY A 145 -1.71 -3.22 -4.40
N CYS A 146 -2.56 -3.52 -3.43
CA CYS A 146 -2.21 -3.58 -2.02
C CYS A 146 -2.75 -4.86 -1.37
N SER A 147 -2.09 -5.32 -0.31
CA SER A 147 -2.43 -6.55 0.43
C SER A 147 -3.79 -6.52 1.12
N PHE A 148 -4.40 -5.36 1.36
CA PHE A 148 -5.66 -5.26 2.10
C PHE A 148 -6.77 -6.17 1.55
N SER A 149 -6.79 -6.38 0.24
CA SER A 149 -7.79 -7.22 -0.42
C SER A 149 -7.76 -8.68 0.03
N PHE A 150 -6.59 -9.30 0.21
CA PHE A 150 -6.55 -10.70 0.66
C PHE A 150 -6.73 -10.81 2.18
N GLU A 151 -6.41 -9.76 2.94
CA GLU A 151 -6.64 -9.75 4.39
C GLU A 151 -8.13 -9.81 4.71
N ASP A 152 -8.94 -9.02 4.00
CA ASP A 152 -10.40 -9.09 4.09
C ASP A 152 -10.92 -10.49 3.73
N ALA A 153 -10.37 -11.12 2.70
CA ALA A 153 -10.74 -12.47 2.29
C ALA A 153 -10.45 -13.51 3.37
N LEU A 154 -9.25 -13.46 3.96
CA LEU A 154 -8.85 -14.32 5.08
C LEU A 154 -9.76 -14.11 6.30
N LEU A 155 -10.01 -12.86 6.69
CA LEU A 155 -10.92 -12.53 7.81
C LEU A 155 -12.34 -13.04 7.56
N SER A 156 -12.87 -12.91 6.33
CA SER A 156 -14.21 -13.39 5.99
C SER A 156 -14.35 -14.92 6.05
N ARG A 157 -13.23 -15.64 5.94
CA ARG A 157 -13.13 -17.10 6.09
C ARG A 157 -12.82 -17.54 7.52
N GLY A 158 -12.75 -16.61 8.47
CA GLY A 158 -12.54 -16.90 9.89
C GLY A 158 -11.08 -16.97 10.30
N PHE A 159 -10.12 -16.71 9.40
CA PHE A 159 -8.71 -16.63 9.77
C PHE A 159 -8.46 -15.40 10.64
N ARG A 160 -7.56 -15.55 11.61
CA ARG A 160 -7.22 -14.49 12.56
C ARG A 160 -5.91 -13.84 12.15
N LEU A 161 -5.96 -12.56 11.78
CA LEU A 161 -4.76 -11.80 11.42
C LEU A 161 -4.20 -11.08 12.64
N ARG A 162 -3.15 -11.65 13.24
CA ARG A 162 -2.61 -11.22 14.54
C ARG A 162 -2.38 -9.72 14.66
N HIS A 163 -1.79 -9.09 13.66
CA HIS A 163 -1.50 -7.65 13.69
C HIS A 163 -2.79 -6.81 13.76
N ILE A 164 -3.87 -7.23 13.09
CA ILE A 164 -5.18 -6.57 13.15
C ILE A 164 -5.79 -6.72 14.55
N GLU A 165 -5.77 -7.93 15.13
CA GLU A 165 -6.30 -8.18 16.47
C GLU A 165 -5.62 -7.34 17.56
N ARG A 166 -4.33 -7.06 17.35
CA ARG A 166 -3.50 -6.27 18.26
C ARG A 166 -3.49 -4.77 17.94
N GLY A 167 -4.16 -4.33 16.87
CA GLY A 167 -4.11 -2.95 16.41
C GLY A 167 -2.70 -2.48 16.05
N ARG A 168 -1.89 -3.37 15.46
CA ARG A 168 -0.48 -3.16 15.10
C ARG A 168 -0.28 -3.12 13.60
N THR A 169 0.78 -2.46 13.18
CA THR A 169 1.27 -2.50 11.79
C THR A 169 1.93 -3.84 11.53
N VAL A 170 1.59 -4.48 10.41
CA VAL A 170 2.17 -5.77 10.02
C VAL A 170 3.72 -5.69 9.97
N PRO A 171 4.44 -6.66 10.55
CA PRO A 171 5.89 -6.69 10.48
C PRO A 171 6.35 -6.95 9.05
N MET A 172 7.34 -6.19 8.60
CA MET A 172 7.93 -6.30 7.27
C MET A 172 9.45 -6.40 7.35
N TYR A 173 10.02 -7.19 6.45
CA TYR A 173 11.44 -7.53 6.45
C TYR A 173 12.04 -7.41 5.06
N ARG A 174 13.26 -6.91 5.01
CA ARG A 174 14.15 -6.99 3.86
C ARG A 174 14.66 -8.42 3.75
N THR A 175 14.49 -9.03 2.59
CA THR A 175 15.02 -10.38 2.32
C THR A 175 16.36 -10.33 1.58
N ASN A 176 17.02 -11.48 1.46
CA ASN A 176 18.14 -11.66 0.53
C ASN A 176 17.69 -11.94 -0.92
N VAL A 177 16.39 -12.14 -1.16
CA VAL A 177 15.80 -12.45 -2.48
C VAL A 177 15.75 -11.19 -3.35
N GLN A 178 16.58 -11.13 -4.39
CA GLN A 178 16.65 -9.96 -5.27
C GLN A 178 15.49 -9.90 -6.26
N THR A 179 15.01 -8.69 -6.54
CA THR A 179 14.12 -8.44 -7.66
C THR A 179 14.88 -8.52 -8.98
N ARG A 180 14.15 -8.82 -10.06
CA ARG A 180 14.65 -8.76 -11.42
C ARG A 180 14.78 -7.30 -11.84
N ARG A 181 16.03 -6.81 -11.90
CA ARG A 181 16.38 -5.43 -12.26
C ARG A 181 15.77 -5.01 -13.62
N ALA A 182 15.40 -3.74 -13.72
CA ALA A 182 15.15 -3.05 -14.98
C ALA A 182 15.68 -1.61 -14.88
N GLY A 183 16.59 -1.23 -15.78
CA GLY A 183 17.26 0.07 -15.73
C GLY A 183 17.92 0.36 -14.39
N ALA A 184 17.57 1.51 -13.80
CA ALA A 184 18.01 1.94 -12.49
C ALA A 184 17.24 1.30 -11.31
N PHE A 185 16.15 0.59 -11.57
CA PHE A 185 15.30 -0.02 -10.53
C PHE A 185 15.77 -1.44 -10.18
N TRP A 186 16.15 -1.63 -8.92
CA TRP A 186 16.62 -2.90 -8.37
C TRP A 186 16.53 -2.87 -6.84
N GLY A 187 16.57 -4.04 -6.21
CA GLY A 187 16.71 -4.16 -4.77
C GLY A 187 16.27 -5.53 -4.25
N PRO A 188 16.42 -5.77 -2.94
CA PRO A 188 15.81 -6.92 -2.30
C PRO A 188 14.28 -6.81 -2.32
N THR A 189 13.62 -7.95 -2.42
CA THR A 189 12.19 -8.08 -2.15
C THR A 189 11.96 -7.81 -0.66
N VAL A 190 10.97 -6.97 -0.36
CA VAL A 190 10.48 -6.78 1.00
C VAL A 190 9.25 -7.65 1.19
N VAL A 191 9.18 -8.34 2.32
CA VAL A 191 8.06 -9.20 2.68
C VAL A 191 7.32 -8.68 3.89
N SER A 192 6.01 -8.93 3.96
CA SER A 192 5.21 -8.80 5.18
C SER A 192 4.96 -10.20 5.76
N MET A 193 4.99 -10.34 7.08
CA MET A 193 4.86 -11.64 7.75
C MET A 193 3.58 -11.73 8.57
N ARG A 194 2.89 -12.87 8.45
CA ARG A 194 1.73 -13.22 9.28
C ARG A 194 1.90 -14.69 9.74
N PRO A 195 1.67 -15.00 11.03
CA PRO A 195 1.74 -16.36 11.53
C PRO A 195 0.41 -17.10 11.31
N PHE A 196 0.48 -18.40 11.03
CA PHE A 196 -0.67 -19.30 10.86
C PHE A 196 -0.36 -20.69 11.45
N SER A 197 -1.40 -21.44 11.81
CA SER A 197 -1.25 -22.86 12.13
C SER A 197 -0.75 -23.64 10.90
N PRO A 198 0.05 -24.72 11.04
CA PRO A 198 0.42 -25.58 9.93
C PRO A 198 -0.79 -26.10 9.13
N ASP A 199 -1.89 -26.41 9.82
CA ASP A 199 -3.12 -26.92 9.21
C ASP A 199 -3.85 -25.86 8.36
N ASP A 200 -3.60 -24.58 8.61
CA ASP A 200 -4.23 -23.45 7.91
C ASP A 200 -3.49 -23.07 6.61
N ILE A 201 -2.25 -23.56 6.42
CA ILE A 201 -1.35 -23.05 5.38
C ILE A 201 -1.90 -23.25 3.96
N ASP A 202 -2.44 -24.42 3.66
CA ASP A 202 -2.94 -24.74 2.33
C ASP A 202 -4.14 -23.85 1.97
N ASP A 203 -5.09 -23.69 2.90
CA ASP A 203 -6.25 -22.80 2.72
C ASP A 203 -5.82 -21.34 2.57
N VAL A 204 -4.85 -20.88 3.37
CA VAL A 204 -4.30 -19.52 3.26
C VAL A 204 -3.65 -19.29 1.90
N CYS A 205 -2.89 -20.27 1.39
CA CYS A 205 -2.31 -20.19 0.06
C CYS A 205 -3.41 -20.14 -1.01
N GLU A 206 -4.39 -21.03 -0.95
CA GLU A 206 -5.49 -21.08 -1.92
C GLU A 206 -6.29 -19.77 -1.94
N ILE A 207 -6.65 -19.24 -0.77
CA ILE A 207 -7.42 -18.01 -0.66
C ILE A 207 -6.63 -16.82 -1.20
N THR A 208 -5.39 -16.65 -0.74
CA THR A 208 -4.57 -15.49 -1.13
C THR A 208 -4.11 -15.57 -2.58
N GLY A 209 -3.92 -16.77 -3.14
CA GLY A 209 -3.57 -17.00 -4.54
C GLY A 209 -4.60 -16.49 -5.55
N ARG A 210 -5.87 -16.38 -5.16
CA ARG A 210 -6.95 -15.82 -5.99
C ARG A 210 -6.86 -14.30 -6.17
N TYR A 211 -5.93 -13.62 -5.48
CA TYR A 211 -5.76 -12.16 -5.52
C TYR A 211 -4.38 -11.77 -6.08
N PRO A 212 -4.10 -11.99 -7.38
CA PRO A 212 -2.80 -11.68 -7.98
C PRO A 212 -2.45 -10.18 -7.92
N TYR A 213 -3.45 -9.30 -7.94
CA TYR A 213 -3.29 -7.86 -7.78
C TYR A 213 -3.08 -7.42 -6.32
N ALA A 214 -3.11 -8.36 -5.36
CA ALA A 214 -2.83 -8.13 -3.95
C ALA A 214 -1.65 -9.00 -3.46
N HIS A 215 -0.63 -9.18 -4.30
CA HIS A 215 0.57 -9.99 -4.03
C HIS A 215 0.40 -11.52 -4.12
N GLY A 216 -0.83 -12.04 -4.15
CA GLY A 216 -1.10 -13.48 -4.30
C GLY A 216 -0.69 -14.33 -3.08
N GLU A 217 -0.26 -15.57 -3.33
CA GLU A 217 0.20 -16.51 -2.29
C GLU A 217 1.50 -16.05 -1.60
N PRO A 218 1.82 -16.57 -0.40
CA PRO A 218 3.14 -16.39 0.21
C PRO A 218 4.27 -16.71 -0.77
N ILE A 219 5.34 -15.92 -0.71
CA ILE A 219 6.58 -16.22 -1.44
C ILE A 219 7.52 -17.12 -0.63
N HIS A 220 7.26 -17.28 0.67
CA HIS A 220 8.00 -18.15 1.58
C HIS A 220 7.16 -18.49 2.80
N ILE A 221 7.35 -19.69 3.37
CA ILE A 221 6.68 -20.18 4.58
C ILE A 221 7.70 -20.94 5.43
N GLY A 222 7.64 -20.76 6.75
CA GLY A 222 8.52 -21.45 7.69
C GLY A 222 9.84 -20.72 7.90
N ASN A 223 10.97 -21.45 7.90
CA ASN A 223 12.25 -20.93 8.41
C ASN A 223 12.66 -19.57 7.78
N PRO A 224 12.64 -18.45 8.54
CA PRO A 224 12.93 -17.11 8.04
C PRO A 224 14.37 -16.92 7.53
N GLU A 225 15.33 -17.67 8.04
CA GLU A 225 16.74 -17.55 7.65
C GLU A 225 16.96 -17.91 6.17
N ARG A 226 16.09 -18.76 5.59
CA ARG A 226 16.15 -19.14 4.16
C ARG A 226 15.95 -17.95 3.23
N ILE A 227 15.28 -16.89 3.69
CA ILE A 227 15.10 -15.64 2.96
C ILE A 227 15.92 -14.49 3.57
N GLY A 228 16.92 -14.81 4.39
CA GLY A 228 17.87 -13.84 4.95
C GLY A 228 17.34 -13.05 6.16
N ILE A 229 16.28 -13.54 6.82
CA ILE A 229 15.75 -12.92 8.04
C ILE A 229 16.29 -13.68 9.25
N GLU A 230 17.30 -13.12 9.91
CA GLU A 230 17.99 -13.75 11.05
C GLU A 230 17.21 -13.64 12.37
N ASN A 231 16.36 -12.61 12.52
CA ASN A 231 15.62 -12.39 13.75
C ASN A 231 14.24 -11.76 13.47
N LEU A 232 13.18 -12.52 13.71
CA LEU A 232 11.79 -12.05 13.56
C LEU A 232 11.42 -10.95 14.55
N GLU A 233 12.06 -10.85 15.71
CA GLU A 233 11.82 -9.76 16.67
C GLU A 233 12.47 -8.44 16.26
N LYS A 234 13.06 -8.37 15.06
CA LYS A 234 13.68 -7.15 14.52
C LYS A 234 13.15 -6.84 13.12
N PRO A 235 11.85 -6.51 12.97
CA PRO A 235 11.32 -6.09 11.68
C PRO A 235 12.01 -4.82 11.20
N ASP A 236 12.31 -4.74 9.91
CA ASP A 236 12.84 -3.53 9.26
C ASP A 236 11.78 -2.42 9.22
N TRP A 237 10.50 -2.79 9.14
CA TRP A 237 9.34 -1.89 9.22
C TRP A 237 8.17 -2.55 9.96
N GLY A 238 7.31 -1.73 10.55
CA GLY A 238 6.12 -2.19 11.28
C GLY A 238 6.43 -2.52 12.74
N ASP A 239 5.47 -3.19 13.40
CA ASP A 239 5.58 -3.54 14.82
C ASP A 239 6.09 -4.96 15.01
N LEU A 240 6.50 -5.28 16.24
CA LEU A 240 6.96 -6.62 16.61
C LEU A 240 5.90 -7.70 16.30
N PRO A 241 6.31 -8.83 15.71
CA PRO A 241 5.40 -9.96 15.51
C PRO A 241 4.96 -10.58 16.84
N ASP A 242 3.85 -11.31 16.80
CA ASP A 242 3.33 -12.14 17.89
C ASP A 242 3.08 -13.53 17.28
N VAL A 243 4.13 -14.34 17.21
CA VAL A 243 4.11 -15.72 16.69
C VAL A 243 4.04 -16.66 17.89
N GLN A 244 3.02 -17.50 17.95
CA GLN A 244 2.80 -18.45 19.03
C GLN A 244 3.49 -19.78 18.76
N ASP A 245 3.73 -20.54 19.82
CA ASP A 245 4.31 -21.89 19.71
C ASP A 245 3.46 -22.76 18.77
N GLY A 246 4.13 -23.38 17.79
CA GLY A 246 3.49 -24.22 16.78
C GLY A 246 3.01 -23.47 15.52
N GLU A 247 2.96 -22.13 15.53
CA GLU A 247 2.62 -21.36 14.32
C GLU A 247 3.81 -21.27 13.35
N LEU A 248 3.52 -21.25 12.06
CA LEU A 248 4.47 -21.01 10.99
C LEU A 248 4.37 -19.57 10.49
N PRO A 249 5.50 -18.84 10.37
CA PRO A 249 5.50 -17.54 9.72
C PRO A 249 5.37 -17.72 8.20
N ALA A 250 4.36 -17.08 7.61
CA ALA A 250 4.18 -17.00 6.17
C ALA A 250 4.49 -15.56 5.69
N PHE A 251 5.17 -15.45 4.56
CA PHE A 251 5.75 -14.21 4.06
C PHE A 251 5.20 -13.86 2.68
N TRP A 252 4.53 -12.72 2.57
CA TRP A 252 4.03 -12.20 1.29
C TRP A 252 4.93 -11.10 0.78
N ALA A 253 5.10 -11.02 -0.54
CA ALA A 253 5.70 -9.84 -1.14
C ALA A 253 4.93 -8.57 -0.73
N CYS A 254 5.64 -7.46 -0.53
CA CYS A 254 5.08 -6.25 0.04
C CYS A 254 5.30 -5.04 -0.87
N GLY A 255 4.30 -4.14 -0.90
CA GLY A 255 4.36 -2.84 -1.59
C GLY A 255 5.45 -1.87 -1.10
N VAL A 256 6.24 -2.23 -0.08
CA VAL A 256 7.49 -1.53 0.27
C VAL A 256 8.61 -1.85 -0.72
N THR A 257 8.57 -2.99 -1.42
CA THR A 257 9.56 -3.38 -2.45
C THR A 257 9.74 -2.32 -3.54
N PRO A 258 8.67 -1.80 -4.19
CA PRO A 258 8.83 -0.71 -5.16
C PRO A 258 9.40 0.56 -4.52
N GLN A 259 9.16 0.85 -3.24
CA GLN A 259 9.77 2.00 -2.56
C GLN A 259 11.30 1.85 -2.42
N VAL A 260 11.76 0.63 -2.13
CA VAL A 260 13.21 0.31 -2.13
C VAL A 260 13.80 0.52 -3.52
N ALA A 261 13.11 0.06 -4.57
CA ALA A 261 13.55 0.22 -5.95
C ALA A 261 13.62 1.70 -6.37
N LEU A 262 12.60 2.49 -6.05
CA LEU A 262 12.55 3.94 -6.29
C LEU A 262 13.71 4.67 -5.59
N ARG A 263 13.97 4.33 -4.33
CA ARG A 263 15.09 4.90 -3.56
C ARG A 263 16.46 4.55 -4.15
N ASN A 264 16.62 3.34 -4.67
CA ASN A 264 17.85 2.91 -5.31
C ASN A 264 18.05 3.58 -6.67
N ALA A 265 16.97 3.78 -7.43
CA ALA A 265 17.01 4.42 -8.74
C ALA A 265 17.28 5.93 -8.66
N ARG A 266 16.85 6.60 -7.58
CA ARG A 266 17.01 8.05 -7.35
C ARG A 266 16.57 8.89 -8.57
N PRO A 267 15.32 8.75 -9.03
CA PRO A 267 14.83 9.59 -10.12
C PRO A 267 14.86 11.08 -9.73
N SER A 268 14.97 11.95 -10.74
CA SER A 268 15.00 13.41 -10.57
C SER A 268 13.76 13.96 -9.85
N LEU A 269 12.64 13.26 -10.01
CA LEU A 269 11.39 13.46 -9.29
C LEU A 269 10.71 12.10 -9.08
N CYS A 270 10.15 11.89 -7.89
CA CYS A 270 9.25 10.78 -7.61
C CYS A 270 8.19 11.29 -6.65
N ILE A 271 6.91 11.13 -6.99
CA ILE A 271 5.81 11.45 -6.09
C ILE A 271 5.13 10.14 -5.72
N THR A 272 4.95 9.88 -4.43
CA THR A 272 4.21 8.71 -3.96
C THR A 272 3.07 9.14 -3.06
N HIS A 273 2.11 8.26 -2.83
CA HIS A 273 1.26 8.38 -1.67
C HIS A 273 2.09 8.30 -0.36
N ALA A 274 1.60 8.92 0.72
CA ALA A 274 2.17 8.75 2.05
C ALA A 274 1.71 7.40 2.67
N PRO A 275 2.51 6.79 3.56
CA PRO A 275 2.15 5.50 4.17
C PRO A 275 0.76 5.51 4.83
N GLY A 276 -0.07 4.51 4.49
CA GLY A 276 -1.45 4.39 5.01
C GLY A 276 -2.45 5.36 4.39
N ARG A 277 -2.05 6.13 3.36
CA ARG A 277 -2.87 7.12 2.65
C ARG A 277 -3.03 6.71 1.19
N MET A 278 -3.75 5.63 0.92
CA MET A 278 -3.80 5.04 -0.42
C MET A 278 -4.82 5.73 -1.34
N LEU A 279 -4.75 5.47 -2.65
CA LEU A 279 -5.78 5.84 -3.62
C LEU A 279 -6.95 4.83 -3.51
N ILE A 280 -8.18 5.31 -3.27
CA ILE A 280 -9.37 4.45 -3.21
C ILE A 280 -10.10 4.44 -4.57
N CYS A 281 -10.09 3.29 -5.22
CA CYS A 281 -10.61 3.08 -6.57
C CYS A 281 -12.11 2.71 -6.57
N ASP A 282 -12.77 2.83 -7.72
CA ASP A 282 -14.13 2.31 -7.93
C ASP A 282 -14.14 0.77 -8.12
N LEU A 283 -12.99 0.20 -8.48
CA LEU A 283 -12.77 -1.23 -8.67
C LEU A 283 -13.06 -2.04 -7.40
N PRO A 284 -13.58 -3.28 -7.53
CA PRO A 284 -13.69 -4.19 -6.40
C PRO A 284 -12.30 -4.60 -5.90
N ASN A 285 -12.20 -5.02 -4.64
CA ASN A 285 -10.94 -5.44 -4.02
C ASN A 285 -10.27 -6.66 -4.71
N THR A 286 -10.97 -7.38 -5.58
CA THR A 286 -10.40 -8.44 -6.43
C THR A 286 -9.51 -7.90 -7.55
N GLY A 287 -9.56 -6.60 -7.82
CA GLY A 287 -8.91 -5.95 -8.97
C GLY A 287 -9.85 -5.83 -10.17
N PRO A 288 -9.32 -5.41 -11.34
CA PRO A 288 -10.10 -5.36 -12.57
C PRO A 288 -10.46 -6.78 -13.06
N ASP A 289 -11.65 -6.94 -13.64
CA ASP A 289 -12.01 -8.18 -14.34
C ASP A 289 -11.19 -8.36 -15.62
N ASP A 290 -11.13 -9.59 -16.15
CA ASP A 290 -10.46 -9.92 -17.42
C ASP A 290 -10.93 -9.05 -18.61
N ASN A 291 -12.06 -8.35 -18.48
CA ASN A 291 -12.62 -7.41 -19.47
C ASN A 291 -12.56 -5.93 -19.06
N GLY A 292 -11.81 -5.56 -18.02
CA GLY A 292 -11.67 -4.15 -17.57
C GLY A 292 -12.97 -3.50 -17.06
N SER A 293 -13.99 -4.29 -16.78
CA SER A 293 -15.27 -3.84 -16.21
C SER A 293 -15.31 -4.16 -14.71
N PRO A 294 -16.03 -3.37 -13.89
CA PRO A 294 -16.23 -3.71 -12.49
C PRO A 294 -17.10 -4.97 -12.36
N VAL A 295 -16.66 -5.96 -11.56
CA VAL A 295 -17.46 -7.15 -11.19
C VAL A 295 -18.82 -6.69 -10.72
N ARG A 296 -19.88 -7.16 -11.38
CA ARG A 296 -21.23 -7.02 -10.83
C ARG A 296 -21.35 -7.96 -9.65
N ASP A 297 -21.44 -7.39 -8.46
CA ASP A 297 -21.77 -8.11 -7.24
C ASP A 297 -23.10 -8.85 -7.45
N SER A 298 -23.03 -10.17 -7.62
CA SER A 298 -24.17 -11.04 -7.81
C SER A 298 -24.76 -11.48 -6.46
N SER A 299 -24.77 -10.58 -5.48
CA SER A 299 -25.57 -10.73 -4.27
C SER A 299 -26.77 -9.80 -4.41
N HIS A 300 -27.87 -10.31 -4.96
CA HIS A 300 -29.28 -9.92 -4.73
C HIS A 300 -30.10 -10.83 -5.66
N GLY A 301 -30.27 -12.07 -5.21
CA GLY A 301 -31.00 -13.11 -5.92
C GLY A 301 -31.55 -14.11 -4.91
N SER A 302 -32.57 -13.68 -4.16
CA SER A 302 -33.71 -14.44 -3.61
C SER A 302 -34.54 -13.51 -2.75
#